data_AF-R6CAD8-F1
#
_entry.id   AF-R6CAD8-F1
#
_cell.length_a   1.000
_cell.length_b   1.000
_cell.length_c   1.000
_cell.angle_alpha   90.00
_cell.angle_beta   90.00
_cell.angle_gamma   90.00
#
_symmetry.space_group_name_H-M   'P 1'
#
loop_
_entity.id
_entity.type
_entity.pdbx_description
1 polymer ?
#
loop_
_entity_poly.entity_id
_entity_poly.type
_entity_poly.pdbx_seq_one_letter_code
_entity_poly.pdbx_strand_id
1 'polypeptide(L)'
;MQERTQKQEALLSLLEQKGYPQDLCQEILRYMSTDFMIDRMTAYLRQNAHPSPEEAVDEMLAILEDPKAKARKKEASKIKVNDKAAMQQDKAAANKAVTQQDMFIRSFSIDWDKLEDGSYVKEIPALNSLREFQFRKRITFFVGENGSGKSTLLEALAIAKGLNPEGGTRNYNFSTYDDYSTLKSAITFQSGMLKPKWSYFLRAESFYNVASEAARNYNDDGCMTDFHARSHGESFLEFILENDEKGLYFMDEPEAALSPQRQLTLLLHLVKMAEKGSQFIIVTHSPILLGTPDADIVSFDEGELHRISYEETESYQVTKLFLENREVMLRQLLQEETECETDAKI
;
A
#
# COMPACT_ATOMS: atom_id res chain seq x y z
N MET A 1 23.93 -18.34 14.54
CA MET A 1 24.46 -17.76 13.28
C MET A 1 24.79 -18.90 12.35
N GLN A 2 24.11 -19.02 11.19
CA GLN A 2 24.62 -19.88 10.12
C GLN A 2 25.89 -19.22 9.55
N GLU A 3 26.97 -19.98 9.38
CA GLU A 3 28.18 -19.51 8.70
C GLU A 3 27.80 -19.03 7.29
N ARG A 4 28.13 -17.76 6.99
CA ARG A 4 27.95 -17.19 5.66
C ARG A 4 28.93 -17.88 4.72
N THR A 5 28.49 -18.21 3.50
CA THR A 5 29.42 -18.76 2.51
C THR A 5 30.37 -17.65 2.02
N GLN A 6 31.58 -18.01 1.59
CA GLN A 6 32.56 -17.04 1.02
C GLN A 6 31.95 -16.18 -0.10
N LYS A 7 31.01 -16.74 -0.87
CA LYS A 7 30.29 -15.98 -1.92
C LYS A 7 29.31 -14.96 -1.35
N GLN A 8 28.61 -15.27 -0.27
CA GLN A 8 27.74 -14.32 0.42
C GLN A 8 28.54 -13.17 1.04
N GLU A 9 29.70 -13.46 1.61
CA GLU A 9 30.60 -12.42 2.14
C GLU A 9 31.13 -11.53 1.02
N ALA A 10 31.53 -12.11 -0.12
CA ALA A 10 31.98 -11.33 -1.28
C ALA A 10 30.89 -10.42 -1.86
N LEU A 11 29.64 -10.89 -1.93
CA LEU A 11 28.51 -10.08 -2.37
C LEU A 11 28.19 -8.97 -1.36
N LEU A 12 28.22 -9.27 -0.05
CA LEU A 12 28.03 -8.27 1.00
C LEU A 12 29.06 -7.14 0.89
N SER A 13 30.35 -7.48 0.79
CA SER A 13 31.42 -6.49 0.65
C SER A 13 31.25 -5.63 -0.60
N LEU A 14 30.77 -6.21 -1.72
CA LEU A 14 30.50 -5.47 -2.95
C LEU A 14 29.33 -4.48 -2.80
N LEU A 15 28.27 -4.89 -2.11
CA LEU A 15 27.11 -4.03 -1.82
C LEU A 15 27.50 -2.86 -0.89
N GLU A 16 28.28 -3.15 0.16
CA GLU A 16 28.78 -2.14 1.09
C GLU A 16 29.74 -1.16 0.40
N GLN A 17 30.62 -1.66 -0.48
CA GLN A 17 31.53 -0.81 -1.28
C GLN A 17 30.77 0.16 -2.20
N LYS A 18 29.57 -0.23 -2.67
CA LYS A 18 28.71 0.62 -3.50
C LYS A 18 27.86 1.61 -2.71
N GLY A 19 27.92 1.58 -1.37
CA GLY A 19 27.25 2.53 -0.50
C GLY A 19 25.77 2.21 -0.25
N TYR A 20 25.32 0.97 -0.47
CA TYR A 20 23.95 0.59 -0.13
C TYR A 20 23.72 0.58 1.39
N PRO A 21 22.51 0.97 1.84
CA PRO A 21 22.10 0.82 3.24
C PRO A 21 22.26 -0.63 3.73
N GLN A 22 22.74 -0.82 4.96
CA GLN A 22 23.02 -2.17 5.46
C GLN A 22 21.78 -3.07 5.53
N ASP A 23 20.59 -2.52 5.78
CA ASP A 23 19.33 -3.26 5.75
C ASP A 23 19.03 -3.79 4.35
N LEU A 24 19.22 -2.97 3.31
CA LEU A 24 19.09 -3.42 1.92
C LEU A 24 20.13 -4.50 1.58
N CYS A 25 21.38 -4.34 2.02
CA CYS A 25 22.42 -5.35 1.82
C CYS A 25 22.03 -6.70 2.44
N GLN A 26 21.50 -6.68 3.68
CA GLN A 26 21.06 -7.90 4.37
C GLN A 26 19.85 -8.53 3.68
N GLU A 27 18.88 -7.75 3.22
CA GLU A 27 17.72 -8.28 2.50
C GLU A 27 18.13 -8.88 1.14
N ILE A 28 19.00 -8.22 0.37
CA ILE A 28 19.56 -8.81 -0.86
C ILE A 28 20.21 -10.15 -0.57
N LEU A 29 21.06 -10.25 0.45
CA LEU A 29 21.72 -11.50 0.81
C LEU A 29 20.76 -12.58 1.27
N ARG A 30 19.69 -12.21 1.98
CA ARG A 30 18.65 -13.11 2.45
C ARG A 30 17.95 -13.82 1.29
N TYR A 31 17.69 -13.08 0.20
CA TYR A 31 17.02 -13.63 -0.97
C TYR A 31 17.98 -14.35 -1.95
N MET A 32 19.26 -13.96 -1.99
CA MET A 32 20.31 -14.62 -2.77
C MET A 32 20.78 -15.93 -2.08
N SER A 33 19.86 -16.87 -1.91
CA SER A 33 20.06 -18.10 -1.13
C SER A 33 20.82 -19.23 -1.86
N THR A 34 21.27 -19.01 -3.09
CA THR A 34 22.01 -20.00 -3.89
C THR A 34 23.16 -19.33 -4.61
N ASP A 35 24.24 -20.07 -4.82
CA ASP A 35 25.42 -19.63 -5.57
C ASP A 35 25.07 -18.99 -6.91
N PHE A 36 24.10 -19.55 -7.65
CA PHE A 36 23.67 -19.01 -8.94
C PHE A 36 23.08 -17.59 -8.82
N MET A 37 22.22 -17.38 -7.82
CA MET A 37 21.62 -16.08 -7.56
C MET A 37 22.67 -15.06 -7.11
N ILE A 38 23.58 -15.48 -6.23
CA ILE A 38 24.70 -14.66 -5.75
C ILE A 38 25.62 -14.26 -6.91
N ASP A 39 25.99 -15.21 -7.77
CA ASP A 39 26.88 -14.96 -8.90
C ASP A 39 26.23 -14.00 -9.92
N ARG A 40 24.91 -14.12 -10.16
CA ARG A 40 24.16 -13.25 -11.05
C ARG A 40 24.03 -11.82 -10.50
N MET A 41 23.67 -11.70 -9.23
CA MET A 41 23.63 -10.39 -8.55
C MET A 41 25.00 -9.73 -8.53
N THR A 42 26.05 -10.49 -8.22
CA THR A 42 27.44 -10.00 -8.25
C THR A 42 27.84 -9.53 -9.65
N ALA A 43 27.43 -10.25 -10.70
CA ALA A 43 27.70 -9.86 -12.09
C ALA A 43 26.99 -8.55 -12.45
N TYR A 44 25.71 -8.42 -12.11
CA TYR A 44 24.94 -7.20 -12.33
C TYR A 44 25.58 -5.99 -11.63
N LEU A 45 25.91 -6.12 -10.35
CA LEU A 45 26.55 -5.06 -9.58
C LEU A 45 27.93 -4.69 -10.15
N ARG A 46 28.68 -5.62 -10.71
CA ARG A 46 29.98 -5.30 -11.35
C ARG A 46 29.82 -4.60 -12.69
N GLN A 47 28.77 -4.91 -13.45
CA GLN A 47 28.50 -4.30 -14.76
C GLN A 47 27.92 -2.90 -14.65
N ASN A 48 27.25 -2.59 -13.54
CA ASN A 48 26.63 -1.30 -13.29
C ASN A 48 27.43 -0.51 -12.25
N ALA A 49 27.93 0.68 -12.61
CA ALA A 49 28.87 1.44 -11.77
C ALA A 49 28.27 1.80 -10.39
N HIS A 50 27.04 2.34 -10.36
CA HIS A 50 26.29 2.67 -9.14
C HIS A 50 24.79 2.54 -9.39
N PRO A 51 24.24 1.30 -9.44
CA PRO A 51 22.80 1.13 -9.57
C PRO A 51 22.10 1.77 -8.36
N SER A 52 20.95 2.39 -8.57
CA SER A 52 20.15 2.89 -7.44
C SER A 52 19.69 1.72 -6.56
N PRO A 53 19.29 1.97 -5.29
CA PRO A 53 18.68 0.95 -4.44
C PRO A 53 17.50 0.24 -5.12
N GLU A 54 16.69 0.97 -5.89
CA GLU A 54 15.55 0.44 -6.64
C GLU A 54 16.02 -0.50 -7.76
N GLU A 55 17.01 -0.08 -8.56
CA GLU A 55 17.57 -0.91 -9.64
C GLU A 55 18.19 -2.21 -9.12
N ALA A 56 18.84 -2.16 -7.95
CA ALA A 56 19.37 -3.34 -7.27
C ALA A 56 18.24 -4.26 -6.78
N VAL A 57 17.14 -3.72 -6.25
CA VAL A 57 15.96 -4.52 -5.85
C VAL A 57 15.28 -5.13 -7.08
N ASP A 58 15.15 -4.38 -8.17
CA ASP A 58 14.53 -4.88 -9.41
C ASP A 58 15.33 -6.04 -10.01
N GLU A 59 16.67 -5.95 -10.08
CA GLU A 59 17.49 -7.09 -10.51
C GLU A 59 17.36 -8.26 -9.53
N MET A 60 17.36 -8.02 -8.22
CA MET A 60 17.14 -9.08 -7.22
C MET A 60 15.84 -9.84 -7.49
N LEU A 61 14.74 -9.12 -7.76
CA LEU A 61 13.45 -9.70 -8.08
C LEU A 61 13.48 -10.46 -9.41
N ALA A 62 14.11 -9.91 -10.45
CA ALA A 62 14.29 -10.58 -11.74
C ALA A 62 15.08 -11.90 -11.61
N ILE A 63 16.10 -11.94 -10.73
CA ILE A 63 16.86 -13.15 -10.40
C ILE A 63 15.97 -14.19 -9.71
N LEU A 64 15.13 -13.77 -8.76
CA LEU A 64 14.20 -14.66 -8.06
C LEU A 64 13.13 -15.25 -8.97
N GLU A 65 12.78 -14.55 -10.06
CA GLU A 65 11.81 -15.01 -11.03
C GLU A 65 12.35 -16.03 -12.04
N ASP A 66 13.68 -16.10 -12.21
CA ASP A 66 14.36 -17.05 -13.11
C ASP A 66 13.97 -18.51 -12.79
N PRO A 67 13.41 -19.26 -13.76
CA PRO A 67 13.06 -20.67 -13.58
C PRO A 67 14.22 -21.55 -13.09
N LYS A 68 15.47 -21.23 -13.47
CA LYS A 68 16.68 -21.94 -13.02
C LYS A 68 16.98 -21.64 -11.55
N ALA A 69 16.73 -20.41 -11.09
CA ALA A 69 16.84 -20.04 -9.69
C ALA A 69 15.76 -20.74 -8.85
N LYS A 70 14.51 -20.78 -9.32
CA LYS A 70 13.40 -21.50 -8.67
C LYS A 70 13.65 -23.00 -8.55
N ALA A 71 14.16 -23.65 -9.61
CA ALA A 71 14.50 -25.08 -9.60
C ALA A 71 15.60 -25.41 -8.58
N ARG A 72 16.70 -24.64 -8.56
CA ARG A 72 17.83 -24.84 -7.63
C ARG A 72 17.48 -24.51 -6.18
N LYS A 73 16.61 -23.51 -5.95
CA LYS A 73 16.09 -23.21 -4.62
C LYS A 73 15.24 -24.38 -4.07
N LYS A 74 14.45 -25.03 -4.93
CA LYS A 74 13.63 -26.22 -4.59
C LYS A 74 14.48 -27.46 -4.28
N GLU A 75 15.67 -27.59 -4.89
CA GLU A 75 16.66 -28.62 -4.55
C GLU A 75 17.38 -28.32 -3.23
N ALA A 76 17.80 -27.08 -3.01
CA ALA A 76 18.46 -26.65 -1.78
C ALA A 76 17.53 -26.70 -0.54
N SER A 77 16.24 -26.44 -0.72
CA SER A 77 15.24 -26.48 0.36
C SER A 77 14.87 -27.89 0.83
N LYS A 78 15.20 -28.95 0.09
CA LYS A 78 14.98 -30.35 0.51
C LYS A 78 15.98 -30.83 1.58
N ILE A 79 17.05 -30.08 1.86
CA ILE A 79 18.18 -30.52 2.68
C ILE A 79 18.23 -29.84 4.07
N LYS A 80 17.39 -28.84 4.37
CA LYS A 80 17.45 -28.12 5.64
C LYS A 80 16.06 -27.86 6.23
N VAL A 81 15.63 -28.76 7.12
CA VAL A 81 14.61 -28.47 8.14
C VAL A 81 15.29 -28.66 9.49
N ASN A 82 15.72 -27.56 10.11
CA ASN A 82 15.57 -27.32 11.54
C ASN A 82 16.11 -25.93 11.95
N ASP A 83 15.35 -25.39 12.90
CA ASP A 83 15.62 -24.31 13.85
C ASP A 83 15.29 -22.85 13.52
N LYS A 84 14.45 -22.36 14.44
CA LYS A 84 13.69 -21.12 14.54
C LYS A 84 14.52 -19.97 15.16
N ALA A 85 14.01 -18.77 14.89
CA ALA A 85 13.79 -17.62 15.78
C ALA A 85 14.95 -17.09 16.65
N ALA A 86 15.32 -15.83 16.40
CA ALA A 86 15.28 -14.69 17.34
C ALA A 86 16.21 -13.58 16.85
N MET A 87 15.69 -12.37 16.61
CA MET A 87 16.31 -11.10 17.04
C MET A 87 15.44 -9.92 16.60
N GLN A 88 14.61 -9.50 17.56
CA GLN A 88 13.96 -8.20 17.64
C GLN A 88 14.84 -7.30 18.52
N GLN A 89 14.72 -5.98 18.30
CA GLN A 89 15.32 -4.86 19.05
C GLN A 89 16.66 -4.34 18.49
N ASP A 90 16.57 -3.26 17.71
CA ASP A 90 17.34 -2.01 17.89
C ASP A 90 17.14 -1.07 16.70
N LYS A 91 16.10 -0.21 16.70
CA LYS A 91 16.03 1.02 15.88
C LYS A 91 15.15 2.09 16.57
N ALA A 92 15.63 2.59 17.70
CA ALA A 92 15.09 3.77 18.38
C ALA A 92 16.14 4.89 18.42
N ALA A 93 16.62 5.36 17.27
CA ALA A 93 17.52 6.52 17.21
C ALA A 93 17.66 7.11 15.80
N ALA A 94 16.56 7.53 15.15
CA ALA A 94 16.58 8.55 14.09
C ALA A 94 15.15 8.86 13.64
N ASN A 95 14.35 9.55 14.44
CA ASN A 95 13.14 10.17 13.89
C ASN A 95 13.03 11.60 14.41
N LYS A 96 13.41 12.52 13.53
CA LYS A 96 13.13 13.96 13.67
C LYS A 96 11.61 14.07 13.75
N ALA A 97 11.09 14.50 14.90
CA ALA A 97 9.67 14.69 15.10
C ALA A 97 9.15 15.62 13.99
N VAL A 98 8.32 15.08 13.09
CA VAL A 98 7.51 15.90 12.19
C VAL A 98 6.65 16.76 13.10
N THR A 99 6.95 18.05 13.18
CA THR A 99 6.10 19.00 13.86
C THR A 99 4.76 19.03 13.13
N GLN A 100 3.65 18.76 13.84
CA GLN A 100 2.27 18.86 13.32
C GLN A 100 2.00 20.16 12.55
N GLN A 101 2.84 21.18 12.75
CA GLN A 101 2.80 22.44 12.05
C GLN A 101 2.91 22.32 10.51
N ASP A 102 3.52 21.24 10.00
CA ASP A 102 3.87 21.07 8.57
C ASP A 102 2.94 20.10 7.79
N MET A 103 1.82 19.67 8.36
CA MET A 103 0.83 18.85 7.65
C MET A 103 -0.21 19.72 6.92
N PHE A 104 -0.68 19.28 5.76
CA PHE A 104 -1.73 19.97 5.01
C PHE A 104 -3.08 19.91 5.74
N ILE A 105 -3.37 18.78 6.37
CA ILE A 105 -4.51 18.57 7.27
C ILE A 105 -3.97 18.12 8.63
N ARG A 106 -4.28 18.87 9.69
CA ARG A 106 -3.91 18.51 11.07
C ARG A 106 -5.04 17.76 11.76
N SER A 107 -6.26 18.24 11.59
CA SER A 107 -7.46 17.58 12.09
C SER A 107 -8.67 17.92 11.24
N PHE A 108 -9.73 17.15 11.43
CA PHE A 108 -11.06 17.51 10.99
C PHE A 108 -12.07 17.26 12.11
N SER A 109 -13.17 18.01 12.09
CA SER A 109 -14.32 17.78 12.95
C SER A 109 -15.57 17.63 12.11
N ILE A 110 -16.52 16.84 12.60
CA ILE A 110 -17.82 16.63 11.96
C ILE A 110 -18.89 17.28 12.83
N ASP A 111 -19.61 18.22 12.24
CA ASP A 111 -20.75 18.89 12.83
C ASP A 111 -22.05 18.12 12.50
N TRP A 112 -22.41 17.19 13.37
CA TRP A 112 -23.55 16.29 13.18
C TRP A 112 -24.91 16.99 13.17
N ASP A 113 -24.98 18.22 13.71
CA ASP A 113 -26.21 19.01 13.75
C ASP A 113 -26.56 19.58 12.37
N LYS A 114 -25.60 19.64 11.44
CA LYS A 114 -25.82 20.05 10.05
C LYS A 114 -26.35 18.93 9.15
N LEU A 115 -26.27 17.70 9.61
CA LEU A 115 -26.74 16.54 8.86
C LEU A 115 -28.23 16.33 9.13
N GLU A 116 -28.99 16.00 8.09
CA GLU A 116 -30.40 15.62 8.25
C GLU A 116 -30.55 14.37 9.13
N ASP A 117 -31.64 14.25 9.88
CA ASP A 117 -31.86 13.15 10.83
C ASP A 117 -32.01 11.77 10.17
N GLY A 118 -32.39 11.72 8.89
CA GLY A 118 -32.48 10.49 8.10
C GLY A 118 -31.21 10.14 7.30
N SER A 119 -30.09 10.83 7.52
CA SER A 119 -28.86 10.56 6.76
C SER A 119 -28.26 9.20 7.15
N TYR A 120 -28.03 8.33 6.16
CA TYR A 120 -27.42 7.01 6.37
C TYR A 120 -26.05 7.08 7.05
N VAL A 121 -25.33 8.21 6.92
CA VAL A 121 -24.03 8.43 7.57
C VAL A 121 -24.17 8.41 9.10
N LYS A 122 -25.31 8.88 9.65
CA LYS A 122 -25.61 8.79 11.10
C LYS A 122 -25.84 7.35 11.55
N GLU A 123 -26.20 6.45 10.65
CA GLU A 123 -26.42 5.04 10.93
C GLU A 123 -25.10 4.26 10.98
N ILE A 124 -24.01 4.79 10.41
CA ILE A 124 -22.68 4.17 10.47
C ILE A 124 -22.10 4.41 11.87
N PRO A 125 -21.97 3.36 12.72
CA PRO A 125 -21.63 3.56 14.14
C PRO A 125 -20.26 4.23 14.34
N ALA A 126 -19.27 3.78 13.58
CA ALA A 126 -17.90 4.31 13.60
C ALA A 126 -17.83 5.81 13.29
N LEU A 127 -18.70 6.30 12.41
CA LEU A 127 -18.73 7.72 12.07
C LEU A 127 -19.52 8.52 13.10
N ASN A 128 -20.69 8.04 13.53
CA ASN A 128 -21.56 8.80 14.42
C ASN A 128 -20.91 9.14 15.79
N SER A 129 -19.95 8.35 16.25
CA SER A 129 -19.16 8.66 17.45
C SER A 129 -18.06 9.71 17.21
N LEU A 130 -17.69 9.96 15.96
CA LEU A 130 -16.57 10.82 15.57
C LEU A 130 -16.93 12.31 15.64
N ARG A 131 -16.40 13.03 16.63
CA ARG A 131 -16.53 14.49 16.72
C ARG A 131 -15.32 15.22 16.15
N GLU A 132 -14.13 14.75 16.49
CA GLU A 132 -12.86 15.28 15.99
C GLU A 132 -11.88 14.13 15.74
N PHE A 133 -11.11 14.25 14.66
CA PHE A 133 -10.02 13.35 14.34
C PHE A 133 -8.73 14.15 14.10
N GLN A 134 -7.65 13.76 14.76
CA GLN A 134 -6.34 14.38 14.59
C GLN A 134 -5.38 13.44 13.85
N PHE A 135 -4.74 13.96 12.81
CA PHE A 135 -3.65 13.27 12.11
C PHE A 135 -2.34 13.41 12.90
N ARG A 136 -1.67 12.29 13.17
CA ARG A 136 -0.36 12.28 13.88
C ARG A 136 0.80 12.02 12.94
N LYS A 137 0.53 11.41 11.79
CA LYS A 137 1.51 11.01 10.79
C LYS A 137 1.12 11.55 9.43
N ARG A 138 2.10 11.65 8.54
CA ARG A 138 1.87 12.05 7.14
C ARG A 138 1.17 10.96 6.35
N ILE A 139 1.28 9.70 6.76
CA ILE A 139 0.59 8.57 6.17
C ILE A 139 -0.40 8.06 7.21
N THR A 140 -1.68 7.98 6.84
CA THR A 140 -2.73 7.42 7.69
C THR A 140 -3.54 6.43 6.88
N PHE A 141 -3.63 5.19 7.38
CA PHE A 141 -4.44 4.13 6.82
C PHE A 141 -5.75 4.00 7.59
N PHE A 142 -6.84 3.81 6.86
CA PHE A 142 -8.16 3.47 7.36
C PHE A 142 -8.44 2.01 7.02
N VAL A 143 -8.74 1.21 8.05
CA VAL A 143 -8.99 -0.24 7.97
C VAL A 143 -10.27 -0.61 8.71
N GLY A 144 -10.76 -1.82 8.49
CA GLY A 144 -11.95 -2.38 9.15
C GLY A 144 -12.90 -3.07 8.18
N GLU A 145 -13.99 -3.61 8.68
CA GLU A 145 -14.93 -4.47 7.92
C GLU A 145 -15.58 -3.76 6.72
N ASN A 146 -16.05 -4.55 5.74
CA ASN A 146 -16.81 -4.00 4.63
C ASN A 146 -18.11 -3.36 5.14
N GLY A 147 -18.39 -2.13 4.70
CA GLY A 147 -19.56 -1.36 5.17
C GLY A 147 -19.33 -0.55 6.45
N SER A 148 -18.13 -0.55 7.05
CA SER A 148 -17.82 0.25 8.24
C SER A 148 -17.68 1.77 8.01
N GLY A 149 -17.79 2.22 6.74
CA GLY A 149 -17.78 3.64 6.37
C GLY A 149 -16.41 4.25 6.06
N LYS A 150 -15.37 3.44 5.88
CA LYS A 150 -13.99 3.87 5.51
C LYS A 150 -13.97 4.74 4.26
N SER A 151 -14.47 4.20 3.15
CA SER A 151 -14.52 4.87 1.85
C SER A 151 -15.45 6.08 1.90
N THR A 152 -16.58 5.99 2.61
CA THR A 152 -17.51 7.12 2.83
C THR A 152 -16.82 8.29 3.51
N LEU A 153 -16.04 8.05 4.58
CA LEU A 153 -15.30 9.11 5.25
C LEU A 153 -14.17 9.65 4.36
N LEU A 154 -13.39 8.77 3.74
CA LEU A 154 -12.30 9.18 2.85
C LEU A 154 -12.80 10.11 1.73
N GLU A 155 -13.87 9.71 1.07
CA GLU A 155 -14.51 10.47 0.01
C GLU A 155 -15.03 11.82 0.50
N ALA A 156 -15.74 11.85 1.63
CA ALA A 156 -16.22 13.10 2.20
C ALA A 156 -15.08 14.07 2.54
N LEU A 157 -13.95 13.57 3.04
CA LEU A 157 -12.75 14.37 3.27
C LEU A 157 -12.16 14.92 1.95
N ALA A 158 -12.08 14.09 0.92
CA ALA A 158 -11.56 14.48 -0.39
C ALA A 158 -12.44 15.57 -1.04
N ILE A 159 -13.76 15.37 -1.06
CA ILE A 159 -14.74 16.33 -1.60
C ILE A 159 -14.73 17.63 -0.79
N ALA A 160 -14.62 17.57 0.54
CA ALA A 160 -14.53 18.75 1.38
C ALA A 160 -13.22 19.54 1.15
N LYS A 161 -12.16 18.89 0.63
CA LYS A 161 -10.96 19.54 0.10
C LYS A 161 -11.09 20.00 -1.36
N GLY A 162 -12.25 19.83 -1.97
CA GLY A 162 -12.58 20.30 -3.31
C GLY A 162 -12.06 19.41 -4.43
N LEU A 163 -11.82 18.13 -4.15
CA LEU A 163 -11.47 17.11 -5.13
C LEU A 163 -12.74 16.49 -5.75
N ASN A 164 -12.57 15.87 -6.93
CA ASN A 164 -13.67 15.21 -7.62
C ASN A 164 -13.97 13.85 -6.95
N PRO A 165 -15.22 13.54 -6.56
CA PRO A 165 -15.61 12.21 -6.07
C PRO A 165 -15.23 11.06 -7.02
N GLU A 166 -15.27 11.29 -8.33
CA GLU A 166 -14.97 10.29 -9.37
C GLU A 166 -13.47 9.91 -9.48
N GLY A 167 -12.63 10.50 -8.64
CA GLY A 167 -11.17 10.46 -8.75
C GLY A 167 -10.63 11.48 -9.75
N GLY A 168 -9.35 11.83 -9.60
CA GLY A 168 -8.69 12.82 -10.48
C GLY A 168 -8.59 14.24 -9.92
N THR A 169 -7.98 15.13 -10.71
CA THR A 169 -7.93 16.57 -10.45
C THR A 169 -9.15 17.27 -11.06
N ARG A 170 -9.87 18.06 -10.26
CA ARG A 170 -11.00 18.95 -10.61
C ARG A 170 -11.38 19.02 -12.10
N ASN A 171 -12.22 18.10 -12.56
CA ASN A 171 -13.35 18.31 -13.49
C ASN A 171 -14.07 16.99 -13.83
N TYR A 172 -15.33 17.12 -14.25
CA TYR A 172 -16.36 16.12 -14.61
C TYR A 172 -17.38 15.73 -13.52
N ASN A 173 -18.65 15.75 -13.94
CA ASN A 173 -19.87 15.76 -13.13
C ASN A 173 -20.71 14.55 -13.53
N PHE A 174 -21.02 13.63 -12.61
CA PHE A 174 -22.09 12.64 -12.76
C PHE A 174 -22.79 12.37 -11.42
N SER A 175 -23.90 11.62 -11.49
CA SER A 175 -25.20 11.93 -10.89
C SER A 175 -25.57 11.04 -9.70
N THR A 176 -24.83 11.16 -8.60
CA THR A 176 -25.18 10.63 -7.26
C THR A 176 -25.05 11.76 -6.23
N TYR A 177 -25.53 12.96 -6.60
CA TYR A 177 -25.12 14.24 -6.02
C TYR A 177 -25.74 14.57 -4.64
N ASP A 178 -26.82 13.90 -4.23
CA ASP A 178 -27.63 14.41 -3.12
C ASP A 178 -27.11 14.00 -1.73
N ASP A 179 -26.70 12.75 -1.50
CA ASP A 179 -26.34 12.29 -0.15
C ASP A 179 -24.91 12.64 0.30
N TYR A 180 -23.96 12.75 -0.64
CA TYR A 180 -22.55 13.10 -0.36
C TYR A 180 -22.35 14.60 -0.08
N SER A 181 -23.27 15.43 -0.58
CA SER A 181 -23.26 16.88 -0.38
C SER A 181 -23.39 17.26 1.11
N THR A 182 -24.09 16.43 1.88
CA THR A 182 -24.49 16.69 3.27
C THR A 182 -23.33 16.48 4.23
N LEU A 183 -22.60 15.35 4.14
CA LEU A 183 -21.43 15.11 5.02
C LEU A 183 -20.27 16.08 4.74
N LYS A 184 -20.06 16.44 3.48
CA LYS A 184 -19.11 17.48 3.09
C LYS A 184 -19.38 18.80 3.83
N SER A 185 -20.65 19.21 3.94
CA SER A 185 -21.04 20.47 4.58
C SER A 185 -20.83 20.49 6.10
N ALA A 186 -20.79 19.30 6.71
CA ALA A 186 -20.56 19.09 8.13
C ALA A 186 -19.06 19.05 8.51
N ILE A 187 -18.17 18.78 7.55
CA ILE A 187 -16.72 18.66 7.81
C ILE A 187 -16.05 20.03 7.88
N THR A 188 -15.35 20.27 8.98
CA THR A 188 -14.48 21.44 9.15
C THR A 188 -13.04 20.98 9.35
N PHE A 189 -12.10 21.52 8.57
CA PHE A 189 -10.68 21.17 8.67
C PHE A 189 -9.88 22.19 9.46
N GLN A 190 -9.00 21.70 10.33
CA GLN A 190 -7.84 22.47 10.80
C GLN A 190 -6.66 22.14 9.89
N SER A 191 -6.28 23.09 9.05
CA SER A 191 -5.19 22.93 8.08
C SER A 191 -3.89 23.55 8.60
N GLY A 192 -2.75 23.04 8.15
CA GLY A 192 -1.47 23.70 8.41
C GLY A 192 -1.30 25.01 7.66
N MET A 193 -0.17 25.68 7.89
CA MET A 193 0.17 26.92 7.16
C MET A 193 0.51 26.66 5.69
N LEU A 194 0.92 25.43 5.37
CA LEU A 194 1.27 25.01 4.02
C LEU A 194 0.01 24.65 3.24
N LYS A 195 -0.10 25.16 2.01
CA LYS A 195 -1.10 24.70 1.05
C LYS A 195 -0.47 23.67 0.11
N PRO A 196 -1.14 22.55 -0.18
CA PRO A 196 -0.62 21.58 -1.12
C PRO A 196 -0.57 22.20 -2.52
N LYS A 197 0.55 22.01 -3.23
CA LYS A 197 0.64 22.38 -4.65
C LYS A 197 -0.18 21.44 -5.53
N TRP A 198 -0.27 20.19 -5.09
CA TRP A 198 -0.99 19.12 -5.76
C TRP A 198 -1.94 18.45 -4.78
N SER A 199 -3.17 18.18 -5.21
CA SER A 199 -4.10 17.36 -4.44
C SER A 199 -4.80 16.39 -5.37
N TYR A 200 -4.92 15.13 -4.94
CA TYR A 200 -5.46 14.07 -5.79
C TYR A 200 -6.31 13.10 -4.97
N PHE A 201 -7.44 12.68 -5.52
CA PHE A 201 -8.24 11.58 -5.00
C PHE A 201 -8.17 10.41 -5.98
N LEU A 202 -7.73 9.26 -5.50
CA LEU A 202 -7.65 8.02 -6.23
C LEU A 202 -8.74 7.08 -5.73
N ARG A 203 -9.51 6.48 -6.64
CA ARG A 203 -10.36 5.33 -6.35
C ARG A 203 -9.99 4.13 -7.20
N ALA A 204 -10.19 2.95 -6.65
CA ALA A 204 -10.06 1.69 -7.38
C ALA A 204 -10.94 1.63 -8.65
N GLU A 205 -12.13 2.22 -8.63
CA GLU A 205 -13.03 2.20 -9.80
C GLU A 205 -12.53 3.14 -10.92
N SER A 206 -11.83 4.22 -10.55
CA SER A 206 -11.28 5.21 -11.47
C SER A 206 -10.06 4.72 -12.25
N PHE A 207 -9.50 3.53 -11.93
CA PHE A 207 -8.42 2.90 -12.69
C PHE A 207 -8.75 2.79 -14.19
N TYR A 208 -10.03 2.56 -14.55
CA TYR A 208 -10.48 2.50 -15.94
C TYR A 208 -10.62 3.87 -16.61
N ASN A 209 -10.89 4.93 -15.83
CA ASN A 209 -11.17 6.28 -16.34
C ASN A 209 -9.89 7.04 -16.69
N VAL A 210 -8.86 6.97 -15.85
CA VAL A 210 -7.55 7.64 -16.09
C VAL A 210 -6.86 7.05 -17.32
N ALA A 211 -6.92 5.72 -17.50
CA ALA A 211 -6.38 5.05 -18.69
C ALA A 211 -7.11 5.47 -19.97
N SER A 212 -8.43 5.68 -19.88
CA SER A 212 -9.25 6.14 -21.01
C SER A 212 -9.00 7.61 -21.36
N GLU A 213 -8.72 8.46 -20.37
CA GLU A 213 -8.43 9.88 -20.57
C GLU A 213 -6.99 10.13 -21.06
N ALA A 214 -6.01 9.39 -20.54
CA ALA A 214 -4.65 9.37 -21.07
C ALA A 214 -4.63 8.88 -22.54
N ALA A 215 -5.42 7.85 -22.87
CA ALA A 215 -5.58 7.39 -24.25
C ALA A 215 -6.26 8.43 -25.15
N ARG A 216 -7.19 9.25 -24.63
CA ARG A 216 -7.82 10.34 -25.41
C ARG A 216 -6.87 11.51 -25.66
N ASN A 217 -6.07 11.90 -24.67
CA ASN A 217 -5.13 13.02 -24.79
C ASN A 217 -3.93 12.71 -25.69
N TYR A 218 -3.61 11.43 -25.94
CA TYR A 218 -2.57 11.01 -26.89
C TYR A 218 -3.07 10.79 -28.33
N ASN A 219 -4.38 10.82 -28.57
CA ASN A 219 -4.95 10.55 -29.90
C ASN A 219 -5.03 11.78 -30.82
N ASP A 220 -4.55 12.95 -30.40
CA ASP A 220 -4.57 14.17 -31.23
C ASP A 220 -3.33 14.31 -32.15
N ASP A 221 -2.31 13.46 -31.97
CA ASP A 221 -1.02 13.53 -32.71
C ASP A 221 -0.79 12.39 -33.72
N GLY A 222 -1.85 11.74 -34.20
CA GLY A 222 -1.81 10.91 -35.43
C GLY A 222 -0.76 9.80 -35.51
N CYS A 223 -0.14 9.41 -34.38
CA CYS A 223 0.87 8.37 -34.32
C CYS A 223 0.30 7.19 -33.52
N MET A 224 -0.24 6.20 -34.24
CA MET A 224 -0.50 4.89 -33.65
C MET A 224 0.84 4.21 -33.36
N THR A 225 1.31 4.33 -32.12
CA THR A 225 2.35 3.46 -31.58
C THR A 225 1.84 2.78 -30.31
N ASP A 226 1.49 1.50 -30.46
CA ASP A 226 1.67 0.40 -29.49
C ASP A 226 1.32 0.60 -28.00
N PHE A 227 0.43 1.52 -27.63
CA PHE A 227 -0.08 1.60 -26.25
C PHE A 227 -1.16 0.57 -25.92
N HIS A 228 -1.55 -0.28 -26.87
CA HIS A 228 -2.61 -1.30 -26.70
C HIS A 228 -2.17 -2.63 -26.07
N ALA A 229 -0.96 -2.72 -25.50
CA ALA A 229 -0.45 -3.96 -24.88
C ALA A 229 -0.01 -3.82 -23.41
N ARG A 230 -0.13 -2.64 -22.79
CA ARG A 230 0.18 -2.43 -21.36
C ARG A 230 -1.08 -2.61 -20.52
N SER A 231 -1.00 -3.46 -19.50
CA SER A 231 -2.18 -3.87 -18.74
C SER A 231 -2.81 -2.68 -18.01
N HIS A 232 -4.13 -2.66 -17.89
CA HIS A 232 -4.95 -1.53 -17.41
C HIS A 232 -4.53 -0.90 -16.05
N GLY A 233 -3.67 -1.55 -15.26
CA GLY A 233 -3.08 -1.00 -14.04
C GLY A 233 -1.72 -0.32 -14.22
N GLU A 234 -0.96 -0.57 -15.30
CA GLU A 234 0.40 -0.03 -15.57
C GLU A 234 0.45 1.49 -15.68
N SER A 235 -0.40 2.08 -16.53
CA SER A 235 -0.41 3.53 -16.78
C SER A 235 -0.73 4.36 -15.54
N PHE A 236 -1.43 3.79 -14.56
CA PHE A 236 -1.83 4.51 -13.36
C PHE A 236 -0.71 4.66 -12.32
N LEU A 237 -0.04 3.54 -12.01
CA LEU A 237 1.07 3.59 -11.06
C LEU A 237 2.19 4.45 -11.64
N GLU A 238 2.44 4.36 -12.94
CA GLU A 238 3.36 5.26 -13.66
C GLU A 238 2.97 6.73 -13.44
N PHE A 239 1.70 7.11 -13.62
CA PHE A 239 1.24 8.49 -13.34
C PHE A 239 1.52 8.97 -11.91
N ILE A 240 1.26 8.14 -10.88
CA ILE A 240 1.58 8.51 -9.49
C ILE A 240 3.09 8.60 -9.29
N LEU A 241 3.85 7.62 -9.79
CA LEU A 241 5.29 7.55 -9.62
C LEU A 241 6.03 8.69 -10.35
N GLU A 242 5.52 9.14 -11.49
CA GLU A 242 6.05 10.28 -12.25
C GLU A 242 5.74 11.62 -11.58
N ASN A 243 4.67 11.69 -10.78
CA ASN A 243 4.29 12.91 -10.08
C ASN A 243 5.08 13.09 -8.77
N ASP A 244 6.19 13.80 -8.88
CA ASP A 244 7.12 14.06 -7.78
C ASP A 244 6.76 15.33 -6.97
N GLU A 245 5.58 15.92 -7.20
CA GLU A 245 5.11 17.14 -6.53
C GLU A 245 4.62 16.89 -5.10
N LYS A 246 4.89 17.85 -4.21
CA LYS A 246 4.43 17.78 -2.81
C LYS A 246 2.93 18.03 -2.74
N GLY A 247 2.19 17.07 -2.18
CA GLY A 247 0.74 17.11 -2.27
C GLY A 247 -0.03 16.38 -1.18
N LEU A 248 -1.34 16.56 -1.23
CA LEU A 248 -2.31 15.87 -0.39
C LEU A 248 -3.03 14.80 -1.22
N TYR A 249 -2.93 13.55 -0.80
CA TYR A 249 -3.43 12.40 -1.53
C TYR A 249 -4.46 11.65 -0.70
N PHE A 250 -5.60 11.39 -1.32
CA PHE A 250 -6.60 10.45 -0.83
C PHE A 250 -6.58 9.23 -1.74
N MET A 251 -6.56 8.02 -1.19
CA MET A 251 -6.52 6.79 -1.99
C MET A 251 -7.48 5.75 -1.42
N ASP A 252 -8.38 5.26 -2.25
CA ASP A 252 -9.34 4.22 -1.90
C ASP A 252 -8.97 2.93 -2.62
N GLU A 253 -8.51 1.95 -1.85
CA GLU A 253 -8.05 0.63 -2.30
C GLU A 253 -7.07 0.69 -3.50
N PRO A 254 -5.96 1.45 -3.39
CA PRO A 254 -4.98 1.58 -4.46
C PRO A 254 -4.36 0.23 -4.89
N GLU A 255 -4.43 -0.79 -4.05
CA GLU A 255 -3.93 -2.13 -4.33
C GLU A 255 -4.80 -2.94 -5.30
N ALA A 256 -6.06 -2.56 -5.53
CA ALA A 256 -7.04 -3.40 -6.23
C ALA A 256 -6.59 -3.81 -7.65
N ALA A 257 -5.84 -2.93 -8.33
CA ALA A 257 -5.28 -3.17 -9.65
C ALA A 257 -3.77 -3.49 -9.65
N LEU A 258 -3.15 -3.66 -8.48
CA LEU A 258 -1.70 -3.81 -8.34
C LEU A 258 -1.31 -5.23 -7.91
N SER A 259 -0.31 -5.78 -8.59
CA SER A 259 0.37 -6.99 -8.11
C SER A 259 1.10 -6.71 -6.78
N PRO A 260 1.40 -7.75 -5.97
CA PRO A 260 2.17 -7.58 -4.73
C PRO A 260 3.48 -6.81 -4.90
N GLN A 261 4.22 -7.03 -6.00
CA GLN A 261 5.45 -6.27 -6.28
C GLN A 261 5.15 -4.77 -6.45
N ARG A 262 4.07 -4.44 -7.15
CA ARG A 262 3.69 -3.05 -7.43
C ARG A 262 3.15 -2.34 -6.20
N GLN A 263 2.55 -3.08 -5.27
CA GLN A 263 2.20 -2.56 -3.94
C GLN A 263 3.45 -2.20 -3.13
N LEU A 264 4.55 -2.97 -3.24
CA LEU A 264 5.84 -2.59 -2.64
C LEU A 264 6.43 -1.32 -3.28
N THR A 265 6.34 -1.18 -4.60
CA THR A 265 6.75 0.06 -5.29
C THR A 265 5.94 1.26 -4.81
N LEU A 266 4.62 1.11 -4.67
CA LEU A 266 3.76 2.16 -4.13
C LEU A 266 4.15 2.51 -2.68
N LEU A 267 4.36 1.51 -1.82
CA LEU A 267 4.82 1.70 -0.44
C LEU A 267 6.10 2.56 -0.39
N LEU A 268 7.10 2.22 -1.20
CA LEU A 268 8.35 2.99 -1.27
C LEU A 268 8.10 4.44 -1.68
N HIS A 269 7.21 4.66 -2.65
CA HIS A 269 6.84 6.00 -3.09
C HIS A 269 6.12 6.79 -1.99
N LEU A 270 5.18 6.18 -1.26
CA LEU A 270 4.48 6.80 -0.13
C LEU A 270 5.47 7.32 0.92
N VAL A 271 6.44 6.49 1.31
CA VAL A 271 7.48 6.87 2.29
C VAL A 271 8.30 8.05 1.77
N LYS A 272 8.84 7.96 0.55
CA LYS A 272 9.66 9.03 -0.05
C LYS A 272 8.90 10.35 -0.15
N MET A 273 7.64 10.31 -0.58
CA MET A 273 6.84 11.52 -0.74
C MET A 273 6.41 12.10 0.61
N ALA A 274 6.13 11.25 1.61
CA ALA A 274 5.87 11.70 2.96
C ALA A 274 7.09 12.43 3.55
N GLU A 275 8.31 11.91 3.36
CA GLU A 275 9.55 12.60 3.75
C GLU A 275 9.74 13.94 3.03
N LYS A 276 9.37 14.02 1.74
CA LYS A 276 9.34 15.29 1.00
C LYS A 276 8.27 16.26 1.51
N GLY A 277 7.30 15.81 2.30
CA GLY A 277 6.28 16.63 2.94
C GLY A 277 4.86 16.41 2.43
N SER A 278 4.64 15.44 1.54
CA SER A 278 3.29 15.02 1.13
C SER A 278 2.52 14.41 2.31
N GLN A 279 1.20 14.38 2.18
CA GLN A 279 0.30 13.77 3.15
C GLN A 279 -0.65 12.81 2.43
N PHE A 280 -0.85 11.63 3.02
CA PHE A 280 -1.60 10.52 2.47
C PHE A 280 -2.65 10.05 3.47
N ILE A 281 -3.87 9.92 2.99
CA ILE A 281 -4.99 9.31 3.72
C ILE A 281 -5.49 8.18 2.81
N ILE A 282 -5.37 6.94 3.27
CA ILE A 282 -5.50 5.76 2.41
C ILE A 282 -6.47 4.78 3.06
N VAL A 283 -7.46 4.30 2.32
CA VAL A 283 -8.23 3.11 2.67
C VAL A 283 -7.57 1.92 1.97
N THR A 284 -7.24 0.87 2.72
CA THR A 284 -6.58 -0.31 2.16
C THR A 284 -6.86 -1.54 3.00
N HIS A 285 -6.95 -2.68 2.34
CA HIS A 285 -6.96 -4.02 2.93
C HIS A 285 -5.65 -4.76 2.66
N SER A 286 -4.70 -4.15 1.94
CA SER A 286 -3.42 -4.77 1.63
C SER A 286 -2.53 -4.90 2.88
N PRO A 287 -2.17 -6.12 3.30
CA PRO A 287 -1.18 -6.30 4.36
C PRO A 287 0.21 -5.80 3.95
N ILE A 288 0.47 -5.59 2.65
CA ILE A 288 1.73 -5.03 2.16
C ILE A 288 1.75 -3.52 2.42
N LEU A 289 0.72 -2.79 2.01
CA LEU A 289 0.64 -1.34 2.21
C LEU A 289 0.53 -0.97 3.68
N LEU A 290 -0.22 -1.74 4.47
CA LEU A 290 -0.30 -1.55 5.93
C LEU A 290 1.04 -1.71 6.64
N GLY A 291 2.00 -2.41 6.02
CA GLY A 291 3.37 -2.53 6.51
C GLY A 291 4.24 -1.27 6.32
N THR A 292 3.68 -0.16 5.82
CA THR A 292 4.42 1.09 5.61
C THR A 292 4.93 1.66 6.94
N PRO A 293 6.22 1.98 7.07
CA PRO A 293 6.78 2.53 8.29
C PRO A 293 6.29 3.95 8.57
N ASP A 294 6.29 4.35 9.85
CA ASP A 294 5.88 5.70 10.31
C ASP A 294 4.46 6.12 9.88
N ALA A 295 3.57 5.15 9.67
CA ALA A 295 2.16 5.38 9.37
C ALA A 295 1.28 5.19 10.63
N ASP A 296 0.17 5.94 10.70
CA ASP A 296 -0.93 5.64 11.61
C ASP A 296 -1.88 4.65 10.92
N ILE A 297 -2.34 3.61 11.63
CA ILE A 297 -3.43 2.73 11.19
C ILE A 297 -4.63 2.96 12.10
N VAL A 298 -5.79 3.25 11.52
CA VAL A 298 -7.02 3.55 12.22
C VAL A 298 -8.08 2.54 11.80
N SER A 299 -8.54 1.73 12.74
CA SER A 299 -9.65 0.82 12.55
C SER A 299 -10.99 1.55 12.72
N PHE A 300 -11.96 1.14 11.91
CA PHE A 300 -13.37 1.54 11.96
C PHE A 300 -14.24 0.44 12.60
N ASP A 301 -13.62 -0.61 13.12
CA ASP A 301 -14.31 -1.72 13.76
C ASP A 301 -14.80 -1.31 15.16
N GLU A 302 -15.63 -2.16 15.76
CA GLU A 302 -16.16 -1.96 17.13
C GLU A 302 -17.00 -0.66 17.31
N GLY A 303 -17.37 0.01 16.21
CA GLY A 303 -18.22 1.19 16.22
C GLY A 303 -17.53 2.48 16.65
N GLU A 304 -16.20 2.51 16.73
CA GLU A 304 -15.43 3.72 16.97
C GLU A 304 -14.09 3.73 16.23
N LEU A 305 -13.64 4.93 15.83
CA LEU A 305 -12.31 5.09 15.25
C LEU A 305 -11.24 4.98 16.33
N HIS A 306 -10.43 3.93 16.26
CA HIS A 306 -9.32 3.71 17.18
C HIS A 306 -8.06 3.31 16.43
N ARG A 307 -6.90 3.56 17.03
CA ARG A 307 -5.60 3.27 16.40
C ARG A 307 -5.14 1.88 16.80
N ILE A 308 -4.62 1.15 15.82
CA ILE A 308 -4.10 -0.21 16.00
C ILE A 308 -2.70 -0.34 15.42
N SER A 309 -1.95 -1.34 15.88
CA SER A 309 -0.69 -1.74 15.27
C SER A 309 -0.91 -2.57 14.00
N TYR A 310 0.16 -2.74 13.22
CA TYR A 310 0.12 -3.53 11.99
C TYR A 310 -0.29 -4.98 12.26
N GLU A 311 0.24 -5.60 13.32
CA GLU A 311 -0.03 -6.98 13.69
C GLU A 311 -1.46 -7.21 14.20
N GLU A 312 -2.14 -6.14 14.64
CA GLU A 312 -3.55 -6.17 15.06
C GLU A 312 -4.52 -6.10 13.88
N THR A 313 -4.05 -5.74 12.68
CA THR A 313 -4.93 -5.65 11.50
C THR A 313 -5.45 -7.03 11.08
N GLU A 314 -6.74 -7.13 10.74
CA GLU A 314 -7.35 -8.36 10.23
C GLU A 314 -6.59 -8.87 8.98
N SER A 315 -6.28 -7.96 8.04
CA SER A 315 -5.52 -8.26 6.83
C SER A 315 -4.18 -8.95 7.14
N TYR A 316 -3.45 -8.49 8.15
CA TYR A 316 -2.21 -9.15 8.59
C TYR A 316 -2.49 -10.53 9.16
N GLN A 317 -3.43 -10.63 10.12
CA GLN A 317 -3.71 -11.86 10.84
C GLN A 317 -4.19 -12.97 9.91
N VAL A 318 -5.19 -12.69 9.06
CA VAL A 318 -5.76 -13.64 8.09
C VAL A 318 -4.70 -14.06 7.07
N THR A 319 -3.97 -13.10 6.49
CA THR A 319 -2.95 -13.40 5.48
C THR A 319 -1.83 -14.24 6.08
N LYS A 320 -1.32 -13.88 7.26
CA LYS A 320 -0.28 -14.63 7.96
C LYS A 320 -0.75 -16.04 8.27
N LEU A 321 -1.93 -16.18 8.86
CA LEU A 321 -2.51 -17.47 9.20
C LEU A 321 -2.57 -18.35 7.95
N PHE A 322 -3.04 -17.81 6.81
CA PHE A 322 -3.17 -18.54 5.55
C PHE A 322 -1.82 -18.96 4.99
N LEU A 323 -0.85 -18.05 4.92
CA LEU A 323 0.48 -18.34 4.39
C LEU A 323 1.25 -19.35 5.25
N GLU A 324 1.10 -19.30 6.58
CA GLU A 324 1.78 -20.22 7.51
C GLU A 324 1.08 -21.59 7.61
N ASN A 325 -0.24 -21.67 7.41
CA ASN A 325 -1.04 -22.88 7.67
C ASN A 325 -1.91 -23.36 6.50
N ARG A 326 -1.54 -23.00 5.27
CA ARG A 326 -2.32 -23.24 4.03
C ARG A 326 -2.99 -24.61 3.94
N GLU A 327 -2.22 -25.70 4.06
CA GLU A 327 -2.73 -27.07 3.86
C GLU A 327 -3.74 -27.51 4.93
N VAL A 328 -3.62 -26.99 6.16
CA VAL A 328 -4.57 -27.27 7.24
C VAL A 328 -5.86 -26.51 6.99
N MET A 329 -5.74 -25.21 6.67
CA MET A 329 -6.91 -24.39 6.39
C MET A 329 -7.68 -24.84 5.16
N LEU A 330 -7.01 -25.17 4.05
CA LEU A 330 -7.68 -25.66 2.85
C LEU A 330 -8.43 -26.97 3.12
N ARG A 331 -7.87 -27.86 3.94
CA ARG A 331 -8.58 -29.09 4.33
C ARG A 331 -9.84 -28.78 5.14
N GLN A 332 -9.76 -27.90 6.14
CA GLN A 332 -10.91 -27.55 6.97
C GLN A 332 -12.01 -26.83 6.16
N LEU A 333 -11.63 -25.82 5.37
CA LEU A 333 -12.57 -25.03 4.57
C LEU A 333 -13.27 -25.85 3.47
N LEU A 334 -12.63 -26.91 2.95
CA LEU A 334 -13.17 -27.74 1.87
C LEU A 334 -13.77 -29.07 2.36
N GLN A 335 -13.71 -29.38 3.66
CA GLN A 335 -14.26 -30.63 4.20
C GLN A 335 -15.79 -30.59 4.36
N GLU A 336 -16.41 -29.41 4.48
CA GLU A 336 -17.85 -29.26 4.75
C GLU A 336 -18.77 -29.50 3.53
N GLU A 337 -18.24 -29.68 2.31
CA GLU A 337 -19.07 -29.94 1.12
C GLU A 337 -19.36 -31.44 0.85
N THR A 338 -18.78 -32.37 1.63
CA THR A 338 -18.92 -33.82 1.36
C THR A 338 -19.96 -34.55 2.21
N GLU A 339 -20.60 -33.91 3.19
CA GLU A 339 -21.55 -34.58 4.10
C GLU A 339 -23.05 -34.32 3.79
N CYS A 340 -23.41 -33.47 2.81
CA CYS A 340 -24.82 -33.17 2.50
C CYS A 340 -25.47 -33.97 1.36
N GLU A 341 -24.75 -34.81 0.60
CA GLU A 341 -25.36 -35.59 -0.51
C GLU A 341 -25.74 -37.04 -0.15
N THR A 342 -25.39 -37.55 1.04
CA THR A 342 -25.64 -38.96 1.39
C THR A 342 -26.98 -39.27 2.05
N ASP A 343 -27.76 -38.27 2.49
CA ASP A 343 -29.03 -38.51 3.23
C ASP A 343 -30.30 -38.46 2.37
N ALA A 344 -30.19 -38.37 1.04
CA ALA A 344 -31.36 -38.35 0.13
C ALA A 344 -31.76 -39.72 -0.45
N LYS A 345 -31.21 -40.84 0.05
CA LYS A 345 -31.59 -42.20 -0.38
C LYS A 345 -31.59 -43.21 0.76
N ILE A 346 -32.58 -43.13 1.65
CA ILE A 346 -33.12 -44.30 2.36
C ILE A 346 -34.64 -44.20 2.41
#